data_AF-A0AAW8KQC2-F1
#
_entry.id   AF-A0AAW8KQC2-F1
#
_cell.length_a   1.000
_cell.length_b   1.000
_cell.length_c   1.000
_cell.angle_alpha   90.00
_cell.angle_beta   90.00
_cell.angle_gamma   90.00
#
_symmetry.space_group_name_H-M   'P 1'
#
loop_
_entity.id
_entity.type
_entity.pdbx_description
1 polymer ?
#
loop_
_entity_poly.entity_id
_entity_poly.type
_entity_poly.pdbx_seq_one_letter_code
_entity_poly.pdbx_strand_id
1 'polypeptide(L)'
;ETRVAQIFFPNTGVGQSGWYRSLSSMSDGTEKANNNFRIKGGLKAFEEPMAITGTLIVPVYDPQGTGIVAADPCLPRVVGETDQQTYCLPFGACLNSDGSIDQNKENGSGFKTQTGTNCPVGASECNKNVIGSGIRGVTFVPTEDNPPATNSCGKLKLSGNESGTGEWQCTSHLVPARWYERYR
;
A
#
# COMPACT_ATOMS: atom_id res chain seq x y z
N GLU A 1 -17.26 12.47 18.75
CA GLU A 1 -15.94 11.91 18.36
C GLU A 1 -15.85 10.48 18.85
N THR A 2 -15.38 9.56 18.02
CA THR A 2 -15.13 8.17 18.45
C THR A 2 -14.05 8.15 19.52
N ARG A 3 -14.13 7.20 20.45
CA ARG A 3 -13.15 6.99 21.55
C ARG A 3 -11.69 6.95 21.03
N VAL A 4 -11.50 6.49 19.79
CA VAL A 4 -10.21 6.39 19.10
C VAL A 4 -9.63 7.76 18.72
N ALA A 5 -10.45 8.69 18.22
CA ALA A 5 -9.99 10.03 17.86
C ALA A 5 -9.44 10.77 19.09
N GLN A 6 -10.03 10.57 20.27
CA GLN A 6 -9.59 11.18 21.51
C GLN A 6 -8.25 10.63 22.04
N ILE A 7 -7.84 9.41 21.62
CA ILE A 7 -6.54 8.82 21.98
C ILE A 7 -5.41 9.47 21.18
N PHE A 8 -5.63 9.66 19.87
CA PHE A 8 -4.61 10.17 18.95
C PHE A 8 -4.66 11.68 18.73
N PHE A 9 -5.78 12.34 19.03
CA PHE A 9 -5.97 13.78 18.88
C PHE A 9 -6.77 14.33 20.07
N PRO A 10 -6.21 14.36 21.29
CA PRO A 10 -6.96 14.83 22.45
C PRO A 10 -7.18 16.34 22.43
N ASN A 11 -8.43 16.74 22.70
CA ASN A 11 -8.86 18.15 22.81
C ASN A 11 -8.21 18.91 23.98
N THR A 12 -7.54 18.21 24.90
CA THR A 12 -6.86 18.79 26.07
C THR A 12 -5.43 19.23 25.81
N GLY A 13 -4.88 18.97 24.60
CA GLY A 13 -3.50 19.30 24.24
C GLY A 13 -2.44 18.38 24.85
N VAL A 14 -2.84 17.38 25.64
CA VAL A 14 -1.95 16.36 26.23
C VAL A 14 -2.21 15.03 25.52
N GLY A 15 -1.44 14.74 24.47
CA GLY A 15 -1.43 13.46 23.77
C GLY A 15 -0.53 13.45 22.54
N GLN A 16 -0.62 12.37 21.74
CA GLN A 16 0.18 12.22 20.52
C GLN A 16 -0.32 13.21 19.44
N SER A 17 0.58 13.73 18.60
CA SER A 17 0.23 14.66 17.50
C SER A 17 0.18 13.97 16.13
N GLY A 18 0.16 12.64 16.14
CA GLY A 18 0.24 11.81 14.94
C GLY A 18 0.79 10.44 15.26
N TRP A 19 1.14 9.72 14.20
CA TRP A 19 1.70 8.38 14.28
C TRP A 19 2.93 8.30 13.37
N TYR A 20 3.80 7.36 13.66
CA TYR A 20 4.88 6.96 12.78
C TYR A 20 4.89 5.44 12.69
N ARG A 21 5.33 4.92 11.55
CA ARG A 21 5.55 3.48 11.39
C ARG A 21 6.81 3.28 10.57
N SER A 22 7.68 2.41 11.08
CA SER A 22 8.88 2.01 10.37
C SER A 22 8.51 1.26 9.10
N LEU A 23 9.21 1.55 8.00
CA LEU A 23 9.02 0.87 6.72
C LEU A 23 9.49 -0.59 6.75
N SER A 24 10.21 -1.02 7.79
CA SER A 24 10.56 -2.41 8.04
C SER A 24 9.69 -3.10 9.10
N SER A 25 8.72 -2.39 9.68
CA SER A 25 7.83 -2.98 10.67
C SER A 25 6.74 -3.80 10.00
N MET A 26 6.61 -5.04 10.44
CA MET A 26 5.48 -5.89 10.11
C MET A 26 4.20 -5.43 10.84
N SER A 27 3.08 -6.11 10.59
CA SER A 27 1.76 -5.83 11.19
C SER A 27 1.67 -6.12 12.69
N ASP A 28 2.55 -6.96 13.20
CA ASP A 28 2.69 -7.28 14.62
C ASP A 28 3.69 -6.36 15.34
N GLY A 29 4.28 -5.38 14.64
CA GLY A 29 5.32 -4.50 15.18
C GLY A 29 6.73 -5.10 15.10
N THR A 30 6.91 -6.28 14.53
CA THR A 30 8.24 -6.90 14.39
C THR A 30 9.08 -6.12 13.37
N GLU A 31 10.24 -5.63 13.79
CA GLU A 31 11.19 -4.93 12.92
C GLU A 31 12.07 -5.90 12.14
N LYS A 32 11.97 -5.85 10.81
CA LYS A 32 12.80 -6.64 9.89
C LYS A 32 14.14 -5.98 9.55
N ALA A 33 14.29 -4.68 9.84
CA ALA A 33 15.59 -4.00 9.77
C ALA A 33 16.40 -4.21 11.04
N ASN A 34 16.94 -5.42 11.16
CA ASN A 34 17.68 -5.90 12.34
C ASN A 34 19.16 -6.17 12.04
N ASN A 35 19.69 -5.69 10.91
CA ASN A 35 21.03 -5.96 10.35
C ASN A 35 21.30 -7.42 9.94
N ASN A 36 20.36 -8.35 10.16
CA ASN A 36 20.45 -9.73 9.69
C ASN A 36 19.63 -9.94 8.42
N PHE A 37 18.36 -9.49 8.43
CA PHE A 37 17.46 -9.61 7.28
C PHE A 37 17.52 -8.36 6.38
N ARG A 38 17.42 -7.17 6.99
CA ARG A 38 17.65 -5.86 6.34
C ARG A 38 18.59 -4.99 7.16
N ILE A 39 19.38 -4.18 6.46
CA ILE A 39 20.18 -3.13 7.06
C ILE A 39 19.24 -2.02 7.59
N LYS A 40 19.52 -1.55 8.81
CA LYS A 40 18.81 -0.42 9.42
C LYS A 40 18.87 0.83 8.53
N GLY A 41 17.71 1.42 8.24
CA GLY A 41 17.58 2.60 7.39
C GLY A 41 17.77 2.37 5.89
N GLY A 42 17.84 1.11 5.44
CA GLY A 42 17.99 0.79 4.01
C GLY A 42 16.72 1.04 3.18
N LEU A 43 15.54 0.84 3.78
CA LEU A 43 14.24 1.03 3.14
C LEU A 43 13.89 2.51 3.05
N LYS A 44 13.37 2.94 1.90
CA LYS A 44 12.96 4.33 1.67
C LYS A 44 11.62 4.39 0.96
N ALA A 45 10.73 5.23 1.47
CA ALA A 45 9.53 5.61 0.72
C ALA A 45 9.97 6.42 -0.50
N PHE A 46 9.41 6.08 -1.66
CA PHE A 46 9.64 6.74 -2.92
C PHE A 46 8.30 7.08 -3.56
N GLU A 47 8.29 8.10 -4.42
CA GLU A 47 7.08 8.63 -5.05
C GLU A 47 6.05 9.16 -4.04
N GLU A 48 5.02 9.83 -4.56
CA GLU A 48 3.96 10.41 -3.73
C GLU A 48 3.06 9.30 -3.17
N PRO A 49 2.87 9.23 -1.84
CA PRO A 49 1.94 8.28 -1.25
C PRO A 49 0.49 8.70 -1.54
N MET A 50 -0.39 7.72 -1.71
CA MET A 50 -1.78 7.93 -2.10
C MET A 50 -2.75 7.51 -1.00
N ALA A 51 -3.68 8.39 -0.65
CA ALA A 51 -4.70 8.16 0.38
C ALA A 51 -6.07 7.90 -0.26
N ILE A 52 -6.60 6.69 -0.13
CA ILE A 52 -7.79 6.21 -0.83
C ILE A 52 -8.62 5.32 0.11
N THR A 53 -9.92 5.62 0.25
CA THR A 53 -10.89 4.83 1.04
C THR A 53 -10.36 4.45 2.44
N GLY A 54 -9.84 5.43 3.18
CA GLY A 54 -9.34 5.19 4.54
C GLY A 54 -8.03 4.40 4.59
N THR A 55 -7.30 4.30 3.49
CA THR A 55 -6.04 3.58 3.39
C THR A 55 -4.97 4.47 2.74
N LEU A 56 -3.77 4.49 3.30
CA LEU A 56 -2.58 5.13 2.73
C LEU A 56 -1.72 4.05 2.07
N ILE A 57 -1.46 4.21 0.79
CA ILE A 57 -0.60 3.32 0.01
C ILE A 57 0.72 4.06 -0.24
N VAL A 58 1.83 3.41 0.11
CA VAL A 58 3.17 3.97 0.06
C VAL A 58 4.06 3.02 -0.74
N PRO A 59 4.63 3.47 -1.87
CA PRO A 59 5.68 2.73 -2.57
C PRO A 59 6.96 2.80 -1.74
N VAL A 60 7.56 1.65 -1.44
CA VAL A 60 8.79 1.56 -0.66
C VAL A 60 9.84 0.84 -1.47
N TYR A 61 10.96 1.49 -1.71
CA TYR A 61 12.11 0.88 -2.35
C TYR A 61 12.96 0.14 -1.30
N ASP A 62 13.21 -1.14 -1.59
CA ASP A 62 14.04 -2.06 -0.82
C ASP A 62 15.30 -2.44 -1.64
N PRO A 63 16.48 -1.87 -1.33
CA PRO A 63 17.71 -2.18 -2.06
C PRO A 63 18.21 -3.61 -1.82
N GLN A 64 17.76 -4.28 -0.76
CA GLN A 64 18.12 -5.67 -0.44
C GLN A 64 16.96 -6.64 -0.74
N GLY A 65 15.95 -6.18 -1.49
CA GLY A 65 14.78 -6.93 -1.91
C GLY A 65 15.08 -8.35 -2.37
N THR A 66 14.23 -9.29 -1.97
CA THR A 66 14.38 -10.73 -2.27
C THR A 66 13.10 -11.36 -2.81
N GLY A 67 12.03 -10.60 -3.03
CA GLY A 67 10.79 -11.13 -3.61
C GLY A 67 10.87 -11.33 -5.12
N ILE A 68 11.81 -10.68 -5.81
CA ILE A 68 12.15 -10.95 -7.22
C ILE A 68 13.57 -11.51 -7.36
N VAL A 69 13.81 -12.22 -8.46
CA VAL A 69 15.16 -12.70 -8.80
C VAL A 69 16.09 -11.49 -8.97
N ALA A 70 17.20 -11.50 -8.24
CA ALA A 70 18.20 -10.44 -8.30
C ALA A 70 18.69 -10.24 -9.74
N ALA A 71 18.64 -8.99 -10.20
CA ALA A 71 19.25 -8.62 -11.47
C ALA A 71 20.78 -8.69 -11.34
N ASP A 72 21.47 -9.00 -12.45
CA ASP A 72 22.93 -9.00 -12.50
C ASP A 72 23.47 -7.61 -12.10
N PRO A 73 24.25 -7.49 -11.01
CA PRO A 73 24.78 -6.22 -10.53
C PRO A 73 25.78 -5.59 -11.49
N CYS A 74 26.32 -6.34 -12.46
CA CYS A 74 27.21 -5.83 -13.48
C CYS A 74 26.46 -5.09 -14.61
N LEU A 75 25.13 -5.17 -14.67
CA LEU A 75 24.33 -4.43 -15.63
C LEU A 75 23.99 -3.04 -15.09
N PRO A 76 23.94 -1.99 -15.93
CA PRO A 76 23.60 -0.63 -15.50
C PRO A 76 22.10 -0.54 -15.17
N ARG A 77 21.70 -0.97 -13.97
CA ARG A 77 20.32 -0.89 -13.46
C ARG A 77 20.32 -0.63 -11.95
N VAL A 78 19.25 -0.01 -11.47
CA VAL A 78 18.99 0.11 -10.03
C VAL A 78 18.72 -1.28 -9.46
N VAL A 79 19.58 -1.73 -8.55
CA VAL A 79 19.47 -3.03 -7.87
C VAL A 79 18.44 -2.95 -6.75
N GLY A 80 17.64 -3.99 -6.54
CA GLY A 80 16.59 -4.02 -5.52
C GLY A 80 15.18 -4.03 -6.12
N GLU A 81 14.19 -3.87 -5.26
CA GLU A 81 12.77 -3.95 -5.63
C GLU A 81 11.95 -2.84 -4.98
N THR A 82 10.76 -2.59 -5.50
CA THR A 82 9.76 -1.73 -4.86
C THR A 82 8.63 -2.59 -4.35
N ASP A 83 8.27 -2.39 -3.09
CA ASP A 83 7.11 -3.00 -2.43
C ASP A 83 5.99 -1.99 -2.23
N GLN A 84 4.75 -2.48 -2.25
CA GLN A 84 3.57 -1.69 -1.89
C GLN A 84 3.25 -1.86 -0.41
N GLN A 85 3.52 -0.84 0.40
CA GLN A 85 3.11 -0.84 1.80
C GLN A 85 1.79 -0.10 1.98
N THR A 86 0.92 -0.68 2.80
CA THR A 86 -0.43 -0.18 3.01
C THR A 86 -0.61 0.14 4.49
N TYR A 87 -1.24 1.27 4.83
CA TYR A 87 -1.49 1.70 6.19
C TYR A 87 -2.93 2.16 6.35
N CYS A 88 -3.58 1.84 7.47
CA CYS A 88 -4.95 2.29 7.72
C CYS A 88 -4.95 3.74 8.21
N LEU A 89 -5.72 4.60 7.54
CA LEU A 89 -5.96 5.97 7.96
C LEU A 89 -7.14 6.04 8.94
N PRO A 90 -7.15 7.04 9.85
CA PRO A 90 -6.16 8.11 10.00
C PRO A 90 -5.01 7.78 10.96
N PHE A 91 -4.97 6.60 11.56
CA PHE A 91 -4.12 6.30 12.73
C PHE A 91 -2.86 5.46 12.43
N GLY A 92 -2.62 5.08 11.18
CA GLY A 92 -1.48 4.23 10.77
C GLY A 92 -1.64 2.74 11.12
N ALA A 93 -2.70 2.40 11.85
CA ALA A 93 -3.09 1.05 12.26
C ALA A 93 -4.59 0.85 12.01
N CYS A 94 -4.97 -0.37 11.67
CA CYS A 94 -6.36 -0.73 11.44
C CYS A 94 -7.03 -1.00 12.78
N LEU A 95 -7.97 -0.14 13.17
CA LEU A 95 -8.63 -0.19 14.48
C LEU A 95 -10.13 -0.50 14.33
N ASN A 96 -10.66 -1.24 15.30
CA ASN A 96 -12.09 -1.40 15.53
C ASN A 96 -12.70 -0.11 16.10
N SER A 97 -14.03 -0.04 16.14
CA SER A 97 -14.76 1.13 16.69
C SER A 97 -14.49 1.38 18.17
N ASP A 98 -14.07 0.35 18.91
CA ASP A 98 -13.70 0.42 20.32
C ASP A 98 -12.24 0.87 20.57
N GLY A 99 -11.43 0.96 19.51
CA GLY A 99 -10.01 1.32 19.55
C GLY A 99 -9.04 0.14 19.67
N SER A 100 -9.52 -1.09 19.72
CA SER A 100 -8.68 -2.29 19.61
C SER A 100 -8.18 -2.49 18.17
N ILE A 101 -7.09 -3.24 17.98
CA ILE A 101 -6.56 -3.56 16.64
C ILE A 101 -7.50 -4.55 15.92
N ASP A 102 -7.91 -4.20 14.71
CA ASP A 102 -8.58 -5.11 13.78
C ASP A 102 -7.52 -5.98 13.10
N GLN A 103 -7.21 -7.14 13.70
CA GLN A 103 -6.13 -8.01 13.24
C GLN A 103 -6.31 -8.47 11.78
N ASN A 104 -7.56 -8.64 11.33
CA ASN A 104 -7.83 -9.10 9.96
C ASN A 104 -7.38 -8.06 8.93
N LYS A 105 -7.60 -6.77 9.22
CA LYS A 105 -7.15 -5.67 8.37
C LYS A 105 -5.69 -5.32 8.60
N GLU A 106 -5.23 -5.33 9.85
CA GLU A 106 -3.85 -5.00 10.21
C GLU A 106 -2.86 -6.03 9.63
N ASN A 107 -3.26 -7.30 9.52
CA ASN A 107 -2.47 -8.33 8.82
C ASN A 107 -2.19 -8.01 7.34
N GLY A 108 -2.87 -7.02 6.74
CA GLY A 108 -2.57 -6.51 5.40
C GLY A 108 -1.61 -5.32 5.37
N SER A 109 -1.32 -4.68 6.51
CA SER A 109 -0.59 -3.42 6.58
C SER A 109 0.92 -3.55 6.87
N GLY A 110 1.69 -2.53 6.49
CA GLY A 110 3.14 -2.44 6.72
C GLY A 110 4.00 -3.35 5.83
N PHE A 111 5.18 -3.71 6.32
CA PHE A 111 6.12 -4.59 5.61
C PHE A 111 5.62 -6.03 5.60
N LYS A 112 5.65 -6.69 4.43
CA LYS A 112 5.15 -8.05 4.24
C LYS A 112 6.23 -8.97 3.69
N THR A 113 6.44 -10.05 4.41
CA THR A 113 7.28 -11.16 3.98
C THR A 113 6.45 -12.43 3.83
N GLN A 114 7.02 -13.38 3.12
CA GLN A 114 6.54 -14.75 3.00
C GLN A 114 7.73 -15.70 3.09
N THR A 115 7.45 -16.96 3.39
CA THR A 115 8.46 -18.02 3.54
C THR A 115 8.09 -19.23 2.71
N GLY A 116 9.07 -20.09 2.44
CA GLY A 116 8.84 -21.38 1.78
C GLY A 116 8.93 -21.31 0.25
N THR A 117 8.22 -22.21 -0.44
CA THR A 117 8.35 -22.43 -1.89
C THR A 117 7.89 -21.26 -2.78
N ASN A 118 7.25 -20.24 -2.18
CA ASN A 118 6.81 -19.05 -2.89
C ASN A 118 7.92 -17.99 -3.02
N CYS A 119 9.09 -18.23 -2.42
CA CYS A 119 10.26 -17.38 -2.56
C CYS A 119 11.16 -17.81 -3.72
N PRO A 120 11.91 -16.86 -4.31
CA PRO A 120 12.94 -17.18 -5.29
C PRO A 120 13.96 -18.19 -4.72
N VAL A 121 14.54 -19.00 -5.63
CA VAL A 121 15.53 -20.02 -5.26
C VAL A 121 16.69 -19.38 -4.48
N GLY A 122 16.98 -19.92 -3.30
CA GLY A 122 18.03 -19.42 -2.41
C GLY A 122 17.57 -18.46 -1.32
N ALA A 123 16.29 -18.07 -1.28
CA ALA A 123 15.71 -17.26 -0.21
C ALA A 123 14.77 -18.09 0.68
N SER A 124 15.04 -18.15 1.99
CA SER A 124 14.14 -18.77 2.97
C SER A 124 12.97 -17.88 3.37
N GLU A 125 13.18 -16.56 3.31
CA GLU A 125 12.19 -15.50 3.55
C GLU A 125 12.37 -14.42 2.48
N CYS A 126 11.27 -13.95 1.91
CA CYS A 126 11.26 -12.95 0.84
C CYS A 126 10.07 -11.98 0.95
N ASN A 127 10.16 -10.85 0.27
CA ASN A 127 9.09 -9.85 0.26
C ASN A 127 7.86 -10.42 -0.49
N LYS A 128 6.66 -10.10 0.00
CA LYS A 128 5.40 -10.64 -0.53
C LYS A 128 4.65 -9.65 -1.43
N ASN A 129 4.79 -8.37 -1.15
CA ASN A 129 4.03 -7.26 -1.74
C ASN A 129 4.85 -6.51 -2.80
N VAL A 130 5.64 -7.24 -3.59
CA VAL A 130 6.53 -6.64 -4.60
C VAL A 130 5.75 -6.14 -5.81
N ILE A 131 5.99 -4.90 -6.19
CA ILE A 131 5.49 -4.28 -7.42
C ILE A 131 6.42 -4.61 -8.59
N GLY A 132 7.74 -4.61 -8.36
CA GLY A 132 8.73 -5.01 -9.34
C GLY A 132 10.14 -4.52 -9.06
N SER A 133 11.05 -4.76 -9.99
CA SER A 133 12.47 -4.38 -9.89
C SER A 133 12.73 -2.89 -9.94
N GLY A 134 13.76 -2.44 -9.22
CA GLY A 134 14.18 -1.04 -9.15
C GLY A 134 13.19 -0.17 -8.40
N ILE A 135 13.20 1.13 -8.71
CA ILE A 135 12.27 2.11 -8.14
C ILE A 135 11.05 2.21 -9.06
N ARG A 136 9.86 1.94 -8.53
CA ARG A 136 8.58 2.00 -9.25
C ARG A 136 7.55 2.79 -8.45
N GLY A 137 6.69 3.50 -9.17
CA GLY A 137 5.52 4.16 -8.59
C GLY A 137 4.28 3.28 -8.63
N VAL A 138 3.29 3.66 -7.84
CA VAL A 138 1.94 3.10 -7.89
C VAL A 138 1.04 4.12 -8.59
N THR A 139 0.24 3.66 -9.54
CA THR A 139 -0.68 4.53 -10.30
C THR A 139 -1.99 3.80 -10.57
N PHE A 140 -3.04 4.56 -10.91
CA PHE A 140 -4.29 4.01 -11.37
C PHE A 140 -4.19 3.65 -12.85
N VAL A 141 -4.63 2.44 -13.19
CA VAL A 141 -4.70 1.93 -14.55
C VAL A 141 -6.16 1.59 -14.90
N PRO A 142 -6.58 1.84 -16.16
CA PRO A 142 -7.91 1.43 -16.59
C PRO A 142 -8.06 -0.10 -16.55
N THR A 143 -9.25 -0.55 -16.18
CA THR A 143 -9.68 -1.95 -16.24
C THR A 143 -11.07 -2.01 -16.86
N GLU A 144 -11.34 -3.09 -17.59
CA GLU A 144 -12.62 -3.27 -18.28
C GLU A 144 -13.73 -3.62 -17.30
N ASP A 145 -14.96 -3.22 -17.63
CA ASP A 145 -16.16 -3.69 -16.96
C ASP A 145 -16.42 -5.15 -17.31
N ASN A 146 -16.36 -6.04 -16.31
CA ASN A 146 -16.77 -7.43 -16.49
C ASN A 146 -17.72 -7.86 -15.36
N PRO A 147 -19.03 -8.05 -15.64
CA PRO A 147 -19.71 -7.91 -16.94
C PRO A 147 -19.82 -6.43 -17.40
N PRO A 148 -20.00 -6.17 -18.71
CA PRO A 148 -20.17 -4.82 -19.24
C PRO A 148 -21.39 -4.11 -18.64
N ALA A 149 -21.21 -2.88 -18.14
CA ALA A 149 -22.26 -2.09 -17.52
C ALA A 149 -22.72 -0.92 -18.42
N THR A 150 -24.02 -0.69 -18.51
CA THR A 150 -24.59 0.50 -19.16
C THR A 150 -24.32 1.75 -18.32
N ASN A 151 -23.93 2.86 -18.97
CA ASN A 151 -23.53 4.13 -18.33
C ASN A 151 -22.24 4.08 -17.49
N SER A 152 -21.35 3.13 -17.76
CA SER A 152 -20.02 3.07 -17.16
C SER A 152 -19.00 3.80 -18.05
N CYS A 153 -18.16 4.64 -17.45
CA CYS A 153 -17.00 5.25 -18.13
C CYS A 153 -15.73 4.37 -17.99
N GLY A 154 -15.92 3.08 -17.72
CA GLY A 154 -14.87 2.14 -17.38
C GLY A 154 -14.51 2.16 -15.89
N LYS A 155 -13.61 1.27 -15.51
CA LYS A 155 -13.12 1.16 -14.14
C LYS A 155 -11.65 1.51 -14.07
N LEU A 156 -11.21 1.99 -12.92
CA LEU A 156 -9.80 2.21 -12.62
C LEU A 156 -9.42 1.26 -11.49
N LYS A 157 -8.26 0.60 -11.62
CA LYS A 157 -7.67 -0.19 -10.55
C LYS A 157 -6.25 0.28 -10.26
N LEU A 158 -5.77 -0.02 -9.06
CA LEU A 158 -4.36 0.17 -8.73
C LEU A 158 -3.49 -0.75 -9.61
N SER A 159 -2.41 -0.23 -10.19
CA SER A 159 -1.46 -1.01 -10.98
C SER A 159 -0.88 -2.17 -10.15
N GLY A 160 -0.86 -3.38 -10.69
CA GLY A 160 -0.39 -4.59 -9.98
C GLY A 160 -1.42 -5.24 -9.03
N ASN A 161 -2.62 -4.65 -8.89
CA ASN A 161 -3.70 -5.23 -8.12
C ASN A 161 -4.49 -6.23 -9.00
N GLU A 162 -4.24 -7.53 -8.79
CA GLU A 162 -4.97 -8.63 -9.46
C GLU A 162 -6.23 -9.05 -8.68
N SER A 163 -6.32 -8.75 -7.37
CA SER A 163 -7.55 -8.89 -6.57
C SER A 163 -7.46 -8.09 -5.26
N GLY A 164 -8.53 -7.37 -4.88
CA GLY A 164 -8.62 -6.63 -3.61
C GLY A 164 -8.71 -5.10 -3.73
N THR A 165 -8.73 -4.44 -2.57
CA THR A 165 -9.11 -3.04 -2.24
C THR A 165 -8.65 -1.94 -3.21
N GLY A 166 -9.35 -1.74 -4.33
CA GLY A 166 -9.12 -0.55 -5.15
C GLY A 166 -9.62 -0.66 -6.58
N GLU A 167 -10.85 -1.13 -6.78
CA GLU A 167 -11.55 -1.01 -8.07
C GLU A 167 -12.55 0.15 -7.97
N TRP A 168 -12.39 1.14 -8.83
CA TRP A 168 -13.22 2.33 -8.89
C TRP A 168 -14.01 2.32 -10.17
N GLN A 169 -15.33 2.31 -10.06
CA GLN A 169 -16.21 2.44 -11.21
C GLN A 169 -16.57 3.91 -11.42
N CYS A 170 -16.36 4.42 -12.62
CA CYS A 170 -16.87 5.73 -12.99
C CYS A 170 -18.30 5.59 -13.52
N THR A 171 -19.27 6.17 -12.80
CA THR A 171 -20.67 6.21 -13.23
C THR A 171 -20.98 7.55 -13.88
N SER A 172 -21.44 7.54 -15.14
CA SER A 172 -21.92 8.76 -15.77
C SER A 172 -23.30 9.11 -15.21
N HIS A 173 -23.45 10.33 -14.70
CA HIS A 173 -24.73 10.88 -14.27
C HIS A 173 -25.14 12.02 -15.19
N LEU A 174 -26.30 11.86 -15.84
CA LEU A 174 -26.88 12.95 -16.63
C LEU A 174 -27.45 14.00 -15.67
N VAL A 175 -26.82 15.17 -15.61
CA VAL A 175 -27.37 16.32 -14.89
C VAL A 175 -28.42 16.98 -15.80
N PRO A 176 -29.73 16.91 -15.51
CA PRO A 176 -30.77 17.33 -16.45
C PRO A 176 -30.68 18.82 -16.84
N ALA A 177 -30.04 19.64 -16.01
CA ALA A 177 -29.84 21.08 -16.24
C ALA A 177 -28.68 21.42 -17.19
N ARG A 178 -27.85 20.45 -17.62
CA ARG A 178 -26.62 20.68 -18.41
C ARG A 178 -26.50 19.80 -19.65
N TRP A 179 -27.63 19.39 -20.21
CA TRP A 179 -27.72 18.53 -21.40
C TRP A 179 -27.03 19.09 -22.67
N TYR A 180 -26.60 20.36 -22.67
CA TYR A 180 -25.92 21.04 -23.77
C TYR A 180 -24.38 21.09 -23.63
N GLU A 181 -23.79 20.64 -22.52
CA GLU A 181 -22.34 20.52 -22.41
C GLU A 181 -21.86 19.28 -23.20
N ARG A 182 -21.16 19.49 -24.32
CA ARG A 182 -20.60 18.42 -25.16
C ARG A 182 -19.60 17.57 -24.36
N TYR A 183 -19.82 16.25 -24.36
CA TYR A 183 -18.96 15.22 -23.77
C TYR A 183 -17.48 15.34 -24.24
N ARG A 184 -16.55 15.21 -23.29
CA ARG A 184 -15.12 14.90 -23.51
C ARG A 184 -14.81 13.58 -22.86
#